data_AF-Q586H2-F1
#
_entry.id   AF-Q586H2-F1
#
_cell.length_a   1.000
_cell.length_b   1.000
_cell.length_c   1.000
_cell.angle_alpha   90.00
_cell.angle_beta   90.00
_cell.angle_gamma   90.00
#
_symmetry.space_group_name_H-M   'P 1'
#
loop_
_entity.id
_entity.type
_entity.pdbx_description
1 polymer ?
#
loop_
_entity_poly.entity_id
_entity_poly.type
_entity_poly.pdbx_seq_one_letter_code
_entity_poly.pdbx_strand_id
1 'polypeptide(L)'
;MEQQTISLHYQRMEEWLIDRRAVLGKKYKKEYARLLELAPTLVQLVKYDIPAQQRRQQKISSAVDDTHRAIEEATKSALKFEEKRTRMIEEYDLHRGGDVNVETNLEGAVDARIASSITALSGVLRELGSSHYLAMFRGVYDDFLSKYSSGMYGGGAFSQHFPWLERVFEERFHAIDEVTNRSQEGVAAATEQQSNEVGCVIDWGDVGTSEPIDVGAVVEIKWENDVVANCTNDDEECLPPAVAEGVATVSVANAVHRKNILAELQAMRCFASERANAGDNSLDECHEPVLAVEKQLTTSTEAFFVRMHTSQTARVAFIDEIQRFRRAATAAVTRKASSEARLQQVLEELQEMEPHLEVLLQSARACRDECLVELSKMFPGQRVVMVGDINKFL
;
A
#
# COMPACT_ATOMS: atom_id res chain seq x y z
N MET A 1 70.23 -43.48 21.52
CA MET A 1 69.11 -44.03 22.33
C MET A 1 67.89 -43.24 21.94
N GLU A 2 66.88 -43.89 21.35
CA GLU A 2 65.61 -43.22 21.01
C GLU A 2 64.99 -42.65 22.30
N GLN A 3 64.81 -41.33 22.36
CA GLN A 3 64.16 -40.68 23.50
C GLN A 3 62.71 -41.17 23.55
N GLN A 4 62.39 -42.07 24.49
CA GLN A 4 61.02 -42.51 24.70
C GLN A 4 60.15 -41.28 24.99
N THR A 5 59.15 -41.05 24.13
CA THR A 5 58.21 -39.93 24.27
C THR A 5 57.03 -40.38 25.12
N ILE A 6 56.75 -39.70 26.23
CA ILE A 6 55.52 -39.88 26.98
C ILE A 6 54.45 -39.00 26.34
N SER A 7 53.49 -39.63 25.66
CA SER A 7 52.25 -38.96 25.26
C SER A 7 51.20 -39.13 26.35
N LEU A 8 50.64 -38.01 26.81
CA LEU A 8 49.61 -38.02 27.84
C LEU A 8 48.40 -37.22 27.36
N HIS A 9 47.22 -37.84 27.36
CA HIS A 9 45.99 -37.17 26.95
C HIS A 9 45.49 -36.30 28.10
N TYR A 10 45.29 -34.99 27.89
CA TYR A 10 44.98 -34.06 28.98
C TYR A 10 43.71 -34.47 29.77
N GLN A 11 42.66 -34.96 29.07
CA GLN A 11 41.43 -35.46 29.72
C GLN A 11 41.61 -36.67 30.63
N ARG A 12 42.63 -37.50 30.38
CA ARG A 12 42.92 -38.69 31.19
C ARG A 12 44.06 -38.46 32.16
N MET A 13 44.56 -37.23 32.26
CA MET A 13 45.73 -36.91 33.09
C MET A 13 45.47 -37.21 34.56
N GLU A 14 44.31 -36.81 35.06
CA GLU A 14 43.92 -37.02 36.45
C GLU A 14 43.84 -38.52 36.79
N GLU A 15 43.10 -39.30 35.98
CA GLU A 15 42.99 -40.75 36.13
C GLU A 15 44.37 -41.42 36.07
N TRP A 16 45.20 -41.04 35.10
CA TRP A 16 46.56 -41.57 34.93
C TRP A 16 47.47 -41.26 36.12
N LEU A 17 47.32 -40.09 36.75
CA LEU A 17 48.05 -39.71 37.96
C LEU A 17 47.55 -40.55 39.16
N ILE A 18 46.25 -40.75 39.29
CA ILE A 18 45.65 -41.55 40.37
C ILE A 18 46.11 -43.01 40.28
N ASP A 19 46.10 -43.61 39.10
CA ASP A 19 46.55 -45.00 38.87
C ASP A 19 48.01 -45.22 39.28
N ARG A 20 48.84 -44.17 39.16
CA ARG A 20 50.28 -44.21 39.44
C ARG A 20 50.65 -43.59 40.78
N ARG A 21 49.67 -43.32 41.64
CA ARG A 21 49.83 -42.70 42.97
C ARG A 21 50.89 -43.38 43.83
N ALA A 22 50.95 -44.71 43.81
CA ALA A 22 51.89 -45.48 44.62
C ALA A 22 53.37 -45.19 44.28
N VAL A 23 53.66 -44.86 43.03
CA VAL A 23 55.02 -44.60 42.52
C VAL A 23 55.31 -43.10 42.49
N LEU A 24 54.43 -42.32 41.87
CA LEU A 24 54.62 -40.88 41.65
C LEU A 24 54.45 -40.08 42.95
N GLY A 25 53.46 -40.43 43.78
CA GLY A 25 53.22 -39.74 45.05
C GLY A 25 54.32 -39.95 46.10
N LYS A 26 55.12 -41.02 45.99
CA LYS A 26 56.28 -41.28 46.86
C LYS A 26 57.56 -40.60 46.37
N LYS A 27 57.85 -40.68 45.06
CA LYS A 27 59.11 -40.17 44.48
C LYS A 27 59.08 -38.69 44.13
N TYR A 28 57.94 -38.17 43.68
CA TYR A 28 57.77 -36.82 43.16
C TYR A 28 56.58 -36.14 43.83
N LYS A 29 56.60 -36.09 45.17
CA LYS A 29 55.43 -35.71 45.97
C LYS A 29 54.90 -34.31 45.64
N LYS A 30 55.78 -33.34 45.35
CA LYS A 30 55.40 -31.94 45.08
C LYS A 30 54.81 -31.80 43.69
N GLU A 31 55.50 -32.34 42.70
CA GLU A 31 55.11 -32.34 41.28
C GLU A 31 53.78 -33.09 41.10
N TYR A 32 53.63 -34.24 41.77
CA TYR A 32 52.41 -35.03 41.77
C TYR A 32 51.21 -34.28 42.36
N ALA A 33 51.37 -33.63 43.52
CA ALA A 33 50.30 -32.86 44.14
C ALA A 33 49.88 -31.68 43.25
N ARG A 34 50.85 -30.97 42.67
CA ARG A 34 50.57 -29.84 41.78
C ARG A 34 49.84 -30.27 40.49
N LEU A 35 50.25 -31.39 39.89
CA LEU A 35 49.57 -31.94 38.72
C LEU A 35 48.13 -32.38 39.00
N LEU A 36 47.83 -32.89 40.20
CA LEU A 36 46.45 -33.22 40.60
C LEU A 36 45.57 -31.96 40.76
N GLU A 37 46.14 -30.79 41.04
CA GLU A 37 45.41 -29.52 41.06
C GLU A 37 45.20 -28.96 39.64
N LEU A 38 46.22 -29.06 38.79
CA LEU A 38 46.19 -28.49 37.43
C LEU A 38 45.40 -29.35 36.45
N ALA A 39 45.42 -30.68 36.57
CA ALA A 39 44.74 -31.59 35.67
C ALA A 39 43.23 -31.30 35.50
N PRO A 40 42.42 -31.23 36.59
CA PRO A 40 41.01 -30.92 36.45
C PRO A 40 40.79 -29.50 35.91
N THR A 41 41.62 -28.53 36.31
CA THR A 41 41.55 -27.14 35.83
C THR A 41 41.77 -27.05 34.31
N LEU A 42 42.77 -27.76 33.79
CA LEU A 42 43.05 -27.82 32.36
C LEU A 42 41.90 -28.46 31.58
N VAL A 43 41.32 -29.54 32.11
CA VAL A 43 40.14 -30.17 31.50
C VAL A 43 38.95 -29.21 31.48
N GLN A 44 38.71 -28.49 32.58
CA GLN A 44 37.64 -27.52 32.69
C GLN A 44 37.77 -26.42 31.62
N LEU A 45 38.95 -25.80 31.52
CA LEU A 45 39.22 -24.74 30.55
C LEU A 45 39.05 -25.22 29.10
N VAL A 46 39.70 -26.32 28.73
CA VAL A 46 39.78 -26.78 27.34
C VAL A 46 38.48 -27.43 26.85
N LYS A 47 37.82 -28.22 27.69
CA LYS A 47 36.65 -29.01 27.28
C LYS A 47 35.33 -28.26 27.46
N TYR A 48 35.26 -27.35 28.42
CA TYR A 48 34.01 -26.70 28.80
C TYR A 48 34.06 -25.18 28.58
N ASP A 49 34.99 -24.48 29.22
CA ASP A 49 34.93 -23.01 29.26
C ASP A 49 35.22 -22.38 27.90
N ILE A 50 36.32 -22.76 27.24
CA ILE A 50 36.69 -22.23 25.91
C ILE A 50 35.62 -22.56 24.86
N PRO A 51 35.16 -23.83 24.70
CA PRO A 51 34.09 -24.13 23.74
C PRO A 51 32.76 -23.44 24.07
N ALA A 52 32.42 -23.26 25.35
CA ALA A 52 31.22 -22.53 25.75
C ALA A 52 31.32 -21.05 25.34
N GLN A 53 32.47 -20.43 25.57
CA GLN A 53 32.74 -19.04 25.17
C GLN A 53 32.72 -18.87 23.66
N GLN A 54 33.36 -19.77 22.90
CA GLN A 54 33.32 -19.78 21.43
C GLN A 54 31.90 -19.93 20.88
N ARG A 55 31.09 -20.83 21.45
CA ARG A 55 29.67 -20.97 21.07
C ARG A 55 28.88 -19.70 21.36
N ARG A 56 29.16 -19.02 22.47
CA ARG A 56 28.51 -17.74 22.79
C ARG A 56 28.92 -16.64 21.81
N GLN A 57 30.21 -16.54 21.48
CA GLN A 57 30.71 -15.60 20.47
C GLN A 57 30.08 -15.87 19.10
N GLN A 58 30.00 -17.14 18.67
CA GLN A 58 29.37 -17.51 17.41
C GLN A 58 27.88 -17.12 17.36
N LYS A 59 27.14 -17.31 18.48
CA LYS A 59 25.73 -16.88 18.57
C LYS A 59 25.56 -15.37 18.45
N ILE A 60 26.44 -14.60 19.09
CA ILE A 60 26.43 -13.14 18.99
C ILE A 60 26.78 -12.71 17.56
N SER A 61 27.80 -13.33 16.95
CA SER A 61 28.16 -13.08 15.54
C SER A 61 27.01 -13.38 14.58
N SER A 62 26.26 -14.47 14.77
CA SER A 62 25.06 -14.72 13.94
C SER A 62 23.96 -13.69 14.18
N ALA A 63 23.85 -13.15 15.40
CA ALA A 63 22.90 -12.07 15.68
C ALA A 63 23.28 -10.76 14.97
N VAL A 64 24.58 -10.48 14.76
CA VAL A 64 25.05 -9.36 13.92
C VAL A 64 24.52 -9.54 12.49
N ASP A 65 24.73 -10.71 11.88
CA ASP A 65 24.25 -10.98 10.52
C ASP A 65 22.73 -10.83 10.40
N ASP A 66 21.97 -11.32 11.38
CA ASP A 66 20.52 -11.18 11.41
C ASP A 66 20.08 -9.71 11.54
N THR A 67 20.78 -8.91 12.36
CA THR A 67 20.49 -7.47 12.47
C THR A 67 20.81 -6.70 11.18
N HIS A 68 21.90 -7.05 10.48
CA HIS A 68 22.20 -6.47 9.17
C HIS A 68 21.10 -6.76 8.15
N ARG A 69 20.64 -8.01 8.07
CA ARG A 69 19.51 -8.38 7.20
C ARG A 69 18.25 -7.59 7.54
N ALA A 70 17.94 -7.43 8.82
CA ALA A 70 16.78 -6.64 9.26
C ALA A 70 16.89 -5.16 8.85
N ILE A 71 18.09 -4.56 8.90
CA ILE A 71 18.34 -3.17 8.45
C ILE A 71 18.13 -3.05 6.93
N GLU A 72 18.64 -4.00 6.15
CA GLU A 72 18.47 -4.01 4.69
C GLU A 72 17.01 -4.18 4.30
N GLU A 73 16.28 -5.10 4.93
CA GLU A 73 14.85 -5.33 4.71
C GLU A 73 14.01 -4.10 5.05
N ALA A 74 14.32 -3.44 6.17
CA ALA A 74 13.66 -2.20 6.57
C ALA A 74 13.92 -1.08 5.56
N THR A 75 15.15 -0.96 5.05
CA THR A 75 15.52 0.02 4.02
C THR A 75 14.78 -0.22 2.70
N LYS A 76 14.78 -1.47 2.21
CA LYS A 76 14.03 -1.85 1.00
C LYS A 76 12.53 -1.60 1.16
N SER A 77 11.99 -1.89 2.34
CA SER A 77 10.57 -1.66 2.64
C SER A 77 10.22 -0.17 2.63
N ALA A 78 11.06 0.68 3.24
CA ALA A 78 10.86 2.14 3.25
C ALA A 78 10.80 2.68 1.81
N LEU A 79 11.81 2.37 0.99
CA LEU A 79 11.87 2.79 -0.42
C LEU A 79 10.65 2.30 -1.21
N LYS A 80 10.27 1.04 -1.06
CA LYS A 80 9.08 0.48 -1.74
C LYS A 80 7.79 1.22 -1.38
N PHE A 81 7.62 1.64 -0.13
CA PHE A 81 6.43 2.39 0.28
C PHE A 81 6.48 3.84 -0.20
N GLU A 82 7.65 4.47 -0.21
CA GLU A 82 7.84 5.80 -0.78
C GLU A 82 7.56 5.81 -2.29
N GLU A 83 8.12 4.85 -3.04
CA GLU A 83 7.86 4.69 -4.48
C GLU A 83 6.38 4.49 -4.79
N LYS A 84 5.69 3.64 -4.02
CA LYS A 84 4.24 3.43 -4.18
C LYS A 84 3.46 4.72 -3.93
N ARG A 85 3.84 5.47 -2.90
CA ARG A 85 3.20 6.75 -2.59
C ARG A 85 3.41 7.74 -3.73
N THR A 86 4.65 7.91 -4.19
CA THR A 86 4.99 8.84 -5.28
C THR A 86 4.26 8.45 -6.56
N ARG A 87 4.23 7.15 -6.90
CA ARG A 87 3.47 6.65 -8.05
C ARG A 87 1.99 6.99 -7.97
N MET A 88 1.38 6.82 -6.80
CA MET A 88 -0.03 7.16 -6.61
C MET A 88 -0.26 8.68 -6.76
N ILE A 89 0.61 9.50 -6.19
CA ILE A 89 0.53 10.96 -6.34
C ILE A 89 0.68 11.39 -7.81
N GLU A 90 1.56 10.74 -8.57
CA GLU A 90 1.77 10.97 -10.01
C GLU A 90 0.58 10.48 -10.85
N GLU A 91 0.09 9.26 -10.62
CA GLU A 91 -1.02 8.63 -11.35
C GLU A 91 -2.31 9.44 -11.26
N TYR A 92 -2.58 10.04 -10.09
CA TYR A 92 -3.75 10.88 -9.87
C TYR A 92 -3.52 12.38 -10.17
N ASP A 93 -2.35 12.74 -10.68
CA ASP A 93 -1.98 14.12 -11.04
C ASP A 93 -2.17 15.12 -9.88
N LEU A 94 -1.92 14.70 -8.62
CA LEU A 94 -2.15 15.55 -7.45
C LEU A 94 -1.22 16.77 -7.38
N HIS A 95 -0.13 16.78 -8.14
CA HIS A 95 0.74 17.94 -8.31
C HIS A 95 0.16 19.03 -9.22
N ARG A 96 -0.87 18.73 -10.04
CA ARG A 96 -1.47 19.73 -10.95
C ARG A 96 -2.31 20.79 -10.23
N GLY A 97 -2.66 20.58 -8.96
CA GLY A 97 -3.54 21.45 -8.18
C GLY A 97 -2.98 22.82 -7.77
N GLY A 98 -1.85 23.27 -8.32
CA GLY A 98 -1.21 24.56 -7.99
C GLY A 98 0.03 24.41 -7.10
N ASP A 99 0.48 25.52 -6.50
CA ASP A 99 1.69 25.61 -5.64
C ASP A 99 1.60 24.81 -4.32
N VAL A 100 0.61 23.93 -4.18
CA VAL A 100 0.40 23.15 -2.97
C VAL A 100 1.43 22.03 -2.93
N ASN A 101 2.35 22.13 -1.97
CA ASN A 101 3.26 21.03 -1.69
C ASN A 101 2.49 19.85 -1.08
N VAL A 102 2.25 18.82 -1.88
CA VAL A 102 1.55 17.57 -1.53
C VAL A 102 2.13 16.92 -0.27
N GLU A 103 3.43 17.09 0.00
CA GLU A 103 4.08 16.55 1.19
C GLU A 103 3.58 17.16 2.49
N THR A 104 3.22 18.45 2.43
CA THR A 104 2.79 19.24 3.58
C THR A 104 1.28 19.37 3.67
N ASN A 105 0.59 19.42 2.53
CA ASN A 105 -0.85 19.66 2.47
C ASN A 105 -1.52 18.77 1.41
N LEU A 106 -1.61 17.48 1.71
CA LEU A 106 -2.28 16.50 0.85
C LEU A 106 -3.77 16.82 0.68
N GLU A 107 -4.45 17.23 1.76
CA GLU A 107 -5.87 17.62 1.73
C GLU A 107 -6.11 18.75 0.71
N GLY A 108 -5.32 19.83 0.80
CA GLY A 108 -5.42 20.94 -0.15
C GLY A 108 -5.10 20.54 -1.60
N ALA A 109 -4.18 19.58 -1.82
CA ALA A 109 -3.89 19.07 -3.16
C ALA A 109 -5.07 18.28 -3.73
N VAL A 110 -5.73 17.46 -2.90
CA VAL A 110 -6.96 16.74 -3.29
C VAL A 110 -8.08 17.73 -3.59
N ASP A 111 -8.29 18.74 -2.74
CA ASP A 111 -9.34 19.75 -2.95
C ASP A 111 -9.14 20.54 -4.24
N ALA A 112 -7.89 20.93 -4.53
CA ALA A 112 -7.55 21.57 -5.78
C ALA A 112 -7.78 20.66 -6.99
N ARG A 113 -7.49 19.36 -6.86
CA ARG A 113 -7.77 18.38 -7.91
C ARG A 113 -9.27 18.19 -8.14
N ILE A 114 -10.07 18.12 -7.07
CA ILE A 114 -11.54 18.08 -7.14
C ILE A 114 -12.06 19.31 -7.90
N ALA A 115 -11.66 20.52 -7.50
CA ALA A 115 -12.08 21.75 -8.16
C ALA A 115 -11.70 21.77 -9.65
N SER A 116 -10.45 21.40 -9.98
CA SER A 116 -9.98 21.31 -11.36
C SER A 116 -10.78 20.28 -12.18
N SER A 117 -11.11 19.14 -11.60
CA SER A 117 -11.91 18.09 -12.25
C SER A 117 -13.36 18.51 -12.49
N ILE A 118 -13.98 19.25 -11.56
CA ILE A 118 -15.32 19.83 -11.76
C ILE A 118 -15.29 20.80 -12.95
N THR A 119 -14.31 21.69 -13.01
CA THR A 119 -14.17 22.63 -14.12
C THR A 119 -13.94 21.91 -15.45
N ALA A 120 -13.09 20.88 -15.47
CA ALA A 120 -12.82 20.09 -16.67
C ALA A 120 -14.07 19.39 -17.20
N LEU A 121 -14.81 18.65 -16.34
CA LEU A 121 -16.03 17.95 -16.77
C LEU A 121 -17.19 18.90 -17.08
N SER A 122 -17.27 20.05 -16.42
CA SER A 122 -18.22 21.10 -16.81
C SER A 122 -17.91 21.64 -18.21
N GLY A 123 -16.61 21.75 -18.54
CA GLY A 123 -16.15 22.08 -19.89
C GLY A 123 -16.60 21.05 -20.93
N VAL A 124 -16.48 19.76 -20.62
CA VAL A 124 -16.95 18.65 -21.47
C VAL A 124 -18.45 18.73 -21.74
N LEU A 125 -19.28 18.97 -20.72
CA LEU A 125 -20.72 19.14 -20.92
C LEU A 125 -21.04 20.32 -21.83
N ARG A 126 -20.32 21.44 -21.67
CA ARG A 126 -20.52 22.61 -22.51
C ARG A 126 -20.10 22.37 -23.96
N GLU A 127 -19.02 21.61 -24.17
CA GLU A 127 -18.59 21.17 -25.50
C GLU A 127 -19.64 20.26 -26.15
N LEU A 128 -20.23 19.33 -25.38
CA LEU A 128 -21.37 18.53 -25.84
C LEU A 128 -22.56 19.41 -26.21
N GLY A 129 -22.93 20.36 -25.35
CA GLY A 129 -24.00 21.33 -25.61
C GLY A 129 -23.78 22.16 -26.87
N SER A 130 -22.53 22.51 -27.15
CA SER A 130 -22.10 23.26 -28.34
C SER A 130 -21.85 22.38 -29.56
N SER A 131 -21.89 21.05 -29.41
CA SER A 131 -21.54 20.12 -30.47
C SER A 131 -22.65 20.05 -31.52
N HIS A 132 -22.23 19.87 -32.78
CA HIS A 132 -23.18 19.59 -33.85
C HIS A 132 -23.90 18.23 -33.66
N TYR A 133 -23.30 17.29 -32.91
CA TYR A 133 -23.89 15.98 -32.62
C TYR A 133 -25.17 16.08 -31.79
N LEU A 134 -25.15 16.88 -30.71
CA LEU A 134 -26.35 17.07 -29.90
C LEU A 134 -27.44 17.82 -30.69
N ALA A 135 -27.05 18.86 -31.44
CA ALA A 135 -27.97 19.61 -32.30
C ALA A 135 -28.61 18.72 -33.38
N MET A 136 -27.82 17.83 -33.99
CA MET A 136 -28.28 16.89 -35.01
C MET A 136 -29.24 15.86 -34.40
N PHE A 137 -28.88 15.26 -33.27
CA PHE A 137 -29.76 14.29 -32.59
C PHE A 137 -31.09 14.92 -32.23
N ARG A 138 -31.09 16.13 -31.65
CA ARG A 138 -32.30 16.89 -31.32
C ARG A 138 -33.22 17.04 -32.53
N GLY A 139 -32.67 17.48 -33.67
CA GLY A 139 -33.43 17.62 -34.91
C GLY A 139 -33.99 16.29 -35.44
N VAL A 140 -33.16 15.25 -35.53
CA VAL A 140 -33.59 13.93 -36.00
C VAL A 140 -34.65 13.31 -35.09
N TYR A 141 -34.52 13.49 -33.78
CA TYR A 141 -35.46 12.98 -32.79
C TYR A 141 -36.83 13.63 -32.91
N ASP A 142 -36.88 14.97 -33.02
CA ASP A 142 -38.13 15.71 -33.22
C ASP A 142 -38.78 15.40 -34.58
N ASP A 143 -37.98 15.31 -35.65
CA ASP A 143 -38.46 14.92 -36.98
C ASP A 143 -39.03 13.49 -36.99
N PHE A 144 -38.37 12.58 -36.29
CA PHE A 144 -38.85 11.21 -36.15
C PHE A 144 -40.17 11.16 -35.39
N LEU A 145 -40.25 11.77 -34.20
CA LEU A 145 -41.48 11.71 -33.41
C LEU A 145 -42.63 12.47 -34.07
N SER A 146 -42.41 13.62 -34.68
CA SER A 146 -43.47 14.33 -35.40
C SER A 146 -44.06 13.51 -36.56
N LYS A 147 -43.24 12.69 -37.23
CA LYS A 147 -43.65 11.82 -38.33
C LYS A 147 -44.33 10.53 -37.88
N TYR A 148 -43.85 9.90 -36.81
CA TYR A 148 -44.27 8.55 -36.41
C TYR A 148 -45.19 8.50 -35.18
N SER A 149 -45.36 9.59 -34.44
CA SER A 149 -46.20 9.62 -33.22
C SER A 149 -47.69 9.86 -33.46
N SER A 150 -48.18 9.80 -34.70
CA SER A 150 -49.59 10.03 -35.05
C SER A 150 -50.16 11.37 -34.51
N GLY A 151 -49.30 12.40 -34.40
CA GLY A 151 -49.68 13.72 -33.90
C GLY A 151 -49.62 13.89 -32.38
N MET A 152 -49.11 12.90 -31.62
CA MET A 152 -48.92 13.03 -30.18
C MET A 152 -47.81 14.04 -29.83
N TYR A 153 -46.75 14.10 -30.63
CA TYR A 153 -45.62 15.00 -30.40
C TYR A 153 -45.46 16.02 -31.54
N GLY A 154 -45.25 17.29 -31.16
CA GLY A 154 -44.88 18.39 -32.06
C GLY A 154 -43.37 18.63 -32.11
N GLY A 155 -42.94 19.80 -32.59
CA GLY A 155 -41.52 20.20 -32.73
C GLY A 155 -40.80 20.57 -31.42
N GLY A 156 -40.95 19.74 -30.39
CA GLY A 156 -40.31 19.93 -29.08
C GLY A 156 -40.41 18.68 -28.21
N ALA A 157 -40.42 17.52 -28.84
CA ALA A 157 -40.49 16.23 -28.15
C ALA A 157 -39.17 15.93 -27.43
N PHE A 158 -38.05 16.35 -28.02
CA PHE A 158 -36.74 16.24 -27.41
C PHE A 158 -36.69 16.94 -26.04
N SER A 159 -37.15 18.20 -25.95
CA SER A 159 -37.15 18.95 -24.68
C SER A 159 -38.02 18.31 -23.59
N GLN A 160 -39.03 17.52 -23.96
CA GLN A 160 -39.90 16.80 -23.02
C GLN A 160 -39.26 15.49 -22.55
N HIS A 161 -38.58 14.77 -23.43
CA HIS A 161 -38.01 13.45 -23.12
C HIS A 161 -36.56 13.52 -22.59
N PHE A 162 -35.84 14.58 -22.93
CA PHE A 162 -34.45 14.81 -22.56
C PHE A 162 -34.26 16.22 -21.93
N PRO A 163 -34.98 16.55 -20.84
CA PRO A 163 -34.93 17.88 -20.25
C PRO A 163 -33.53 18.28 -19.77
N TRP A 164 -32.68 17.34 -19.34
CA TRP A 164 -31.32 17.63 -18.86
C TRP A 164 -30.36 17.95 -19.99
N LEU A 165 -30.37 17.17 -21.07
CA LEU A 165 -29.60 17.43 -22.28
C LEU A 165 -30.11 18.66 -23.02
N GLU A 166 -31.42 18.91 -23.01
CA GLU A 166 -31.97 20.16 -23.51
C GLU A 166 -31.42 21.34 -22.70
N ARG A 167 -31.35 21.24 -21.38
CA ARG A 167 -30.76 22.32 -20.57
C ARG A 167 -29.27 22.49 -20.86
N VAL A 168 -28.50 21.41 -21.02
CA VAL A 168 -27.09 21.47 -21.46
C VAL A 168 -26.97 22.16 -22.81
N PHE A 169 -27.89 21.90 -23.74
CA PHE A 169 -27.95 22.57 -25.04
C PHE A 169 -28.27 24.05 -24.90
N GLU A 170 -29.28 24.44 -24.12
CA GLU A 170 -29.67 25.84 -23.90
C GLU A 170 -28.54 26.65 -23.24
N GLU A 171 -27.87 26.07 -22.25
CA GLU A 171 -26.81 26.73 -21.46
C GLU A 171 -25.41 26.64 -22.10
N ARG A 172 -25.31 26.13 -23.33
CA ARG A 172 -24.02 25.88 -24.02
C ARG A 172 -23.09 27.09 -24.14
N PHE A 173 -23.63 28.31 -24.07
CA PHE A 173 -22.87 29.56 -24.14
C PHE A 173 -22.79 30.32 -22.80
N HIS A 174 -23.36 29.77 -21.73
CA HIS A 174 -23.34 30.41 -20.42
C HIS A 174 -21.97 30.27 -19.74
N ALA A 175 -21.65 31.20 -18.85
CA ALA A 175 -20.45 31.13 -18.05
C ALA A 175 -20.58 30.02 -16.98
N ILE A 176 -19.48 29.32 -16.72
CA ILE A 176 -19.38 28.44 -15.55
C ILE A 176 -19.17 29.36 -14.36
N ASP A 177 -20.10 29.37 -13.41
CA ASP A 177 -19.90 30.12 -12.18
C ASP A 177 -18.83 29.42 -11.33
N GLU A 178 -17.60 29.93 -11.37
CA GLU A 178 -16.51 29.43 -10.53
C GLU A 178 -16.80 29.64 -9.03
N VAL A 179 -17.73 30.54 -8.67
CA VAL A 179 -17.96 30.99 -7.29
C VAL A 179 -18.84 30.03 -6.50
N THR A 180 -19.77 29.32 -7.14
CA THR A 180 -20.68 28.39 -6.45
C THR A 180 -20.04 27.04 -6.11
N ASN A 181 -18.90 26.71 -6.71
CA ASN A 181 -18.09 25.54 -6.34
C ASN A 181 -17.43 25.65 -4.94
N ARG A 182 -17.57 26.79 -4.24
CA ARG A 182 -17.10 26.96 -2.85
C ARG A 182 -18.17 26.80 -1.79
N SER A 183 -19.43 26.62 -2.15
CA SER A 183 -20.55 26.65 -1.21
C SER A 183 -21.18 25.27 -0.98
N GLN A 184 -20.55 24.45 -0.14
CA GLN A 184 -21.26 23.41 0.62
C GLN A 184 -20.65 23.26 2.02
N GLU A 185 -21.00 24.18 2.92
CA GLU A 185 -20.96 23.96 4.37
C GLU A 185 -22.31 23.41 4.91
N GLY A 186 -23.19 22.88 4.04
CA GLY A 186 -24.61 22.68 4.42
C GLY A 186 -25.28 21.34 4.16
N VAL A 187 -24.72 20.38 3.39
CA VAL A 187 -25.49 19.19 2.94
C VAL A 187 -24.90 17.85 3.42
N ALA A 188 -24.11 17.86 4.49
CA ALA A 188 -23.62 16.62 5.11
C ALA A 188 -24.63 15.92 6.04
N ALA A 189 -25.89 16.36 6.10
CA ALA A 189 -26.84 15.92 7.13
C ALA A 189 -28.08 15.13 6.65
N ALA A 190 -28.22 14.79 5.36
CA ALA A 190 -29.49 14.26 4.86
C ALA A 190 -29.45 12.89 4.14
N THR A 191 -28.31 12.20 4.05
CA THR A 191 -28.23 10.92 3.31
C THR A 191 -27.80 9.75 4.20
N GLU A 192 -28.49 9.56 5.32
CA GLU A 192 -28.50 8.29 6.07
C GLU A 192 -29.93 7.90 6.46
N GLN A 193 -30.83 7.76 5.48
CA GLN A 193 -32.11 7.08 5.67
C GLN A 193 -32.85 6.96 4.33
N GLN A 194 -32.71 5.82 3.66
CA GLN A 194 -33.79 5.21 2.85
C GLN A 194 -33.33 3.81 2.40
N SER A 195 -33.58 2.84 3.28
CA SER A 195 -33.66 1.43 2.96
C SER A 195 -35.12 1.07 2.66
N ASN A 196 -35.34 0.25 1.64
CA ASN A 196 -36.60 -0.38 1.21
C ASN A 196 -37.42 0.37 0.16
N GLU A 197 -36.96 0.33 -1.09
CA GLU A 197 -37.87 0.16 -2.22
C GLU A 197 -37.16 -0.69 -3.29
N VAL A 198 -37.81 -1.79 -3.69
CA VAL A 198 -37.29 -2.76 -4.67
C VAL A 198 -37.55 -2.22 -6.08
N GLY A 199 -36.86 -1.14 -6.43
CA GLY A 199 -36.70 -0.65 -7.79
C GLY A 199 -35.32 -1.06 -8.31
N CYS A 200 -35.19 -1.25 -9.62
CA CYS A 200 -33.88 -1.46 -10.25
C CYS A 200 -33.02 -0.20 -10.02
N VAL A 201 -32.18 -0.21 -8.98
CA VAL A 201 -31.21 0.85 -8.73
C VAL A 201 -30.00 0.56 -9.62
N ILE A 202 -29.87 1.31 -10.71
CA ILE A 202 -28.60 1.38 -11.43
C ILE A 202 -27.61 2.04 -10.46
N ASP A 203 -26.65 1.27 -9.98
CA ASP A 203 -25.57 1.78 -9.14
C ASP A 203 -24.59 2.57 -10.01
N TRP A 204 -24.70 3.89 -9.94
CA TRP A 204 -23.81 4.82 -10.66
C TRP A 204 -22.47 5.03 -9.94
N GLY A 205 -22.19 4.27 -8.87
CA GLY A 205 -20.97 4.38 -8.07
C GLY A 205 -20.95 5.60 -7.13
N ASP A 206 -22.09 6.27 -6.97
CA ASP A 206 -22.27 7.37 -6.01
C ASP A 206 -22.65 6.86 -4.61
N VAL A 207 -23.16 5.63 -4.50
CA VAL A 207 -23.44 4.98 -3.21
C VAL A 207 -22.22 4.14 -2.84
N GLY A 208 -21.58 4.45 -1.72
CA GLY A 208 -20.28 3.91 -1.31
C GLY A 208 -20.22 2.42 -0.94
N THR A 209 -21.02 1.55 -1.55
CA THR A 209 -21.06 0.12 -1.23
C THR A 209 -21.28 -0.76 -2.46
N SER A 210 -20.42 -1.77 -2.58
CA SER A 210 -20.55 -3.03 -3.36
C SER A 210 -20.14 -3.06 -4.85
N GLU A 211 -19.92 -4.30 -5.30
CA GLU A 211 -19.04 -4.80 -6.37
C GLU A 211 -19.40 -4.36 -7.80
N PRO A 212 -18.43 -4.36 -8.75
CA PRO A 212 -18.65 -3.93 -10.13
C PRO A 212 -19.77 -4.73 -10.83
N ILE A 213 -20.71 -3.98 -11.40
CA ILE A 213 -21.88 -4.51 -12.11
C ILE A 213 -21.47 -5.31 -13.35
N ASP A 214 -22.03 -6.51 -13.48
CA ASP A 214 -21.96 -7.35 -14.67
C ASP A 214 -22.75 -6.70 -15.83
N VAL A 215 -22.02 -6.18 -16.81
CA VAL A 215 -22.56 -5.48 -17.99
C VAL A 215 -23.27 -6.44 -18.97
N GLY A 216 -23.42 -7.73 -18.62
CA GLY A 216 -24.09 -8.73 -19.45
C GLY A 216 -25.63 -8.78 -19.33
N ALA A 217 -26.24 -8.07 -18.37
CA ALA A 217 -27.69 -8.12 -18.21
C ALA A 217 -28.39 -7.19 -19.21
N VAL A 218 -29.09 -7.79 -20.18
CA VAL A 218 -29.96 -7.10 -21.15
C VAL A 218 -31.01 -6.27 -20.40
N VAL A 219 -30.88 -4.94 -20.47
CA VAL A 219 -31.89 -4.00 -19.96
C VAL A 219 -33.06 -4.01 -20.93
N GLU A 220 -34.17 -4.64 -20.55
CA GLU A 220 -35.43 -4.59 -21.27
C GLU A 220 -36.26 -3.41 -20.73
N ILE A 221 -36.32 -2.30 -21.48
CA ILE A 221 -37.13 -1.14 -21.12
C ILE A 221 -38.59 -1.44 -21.49
N LYS A 222 -39.43 -1.69 -20.48
CA LYS A 222 -40.87 -1.85 -20.67
C LYS A 222 -41.55 -0.48 -20.65
N TRP A 223 -41.96 -0.02 -21.82
CA TRP A 223 -42.84 1.14 -21.97
C TRP A 223 -44.29 0.69 -21.73
N GLU A 224 -44.72 0.55 -20.47
CA GLU A 224 -46.14 0.45 -20.18
C GLU A 224 -46.78 1.84 -20.31
N ASN A 225 -47.66 1.97 -21.29
CA ASN A 225 -48.62 3.05 -21.40
C ASN A 225 -49.63 2.89 -20.26
N ASP A 226 -49.39 3.49 -19.09
CA ASP A 226 -50.44 4.15 -18.34
C ASP A 226 -49.94 4.82 -17.06
N VAL A 227 -50.59 5.96 -16.81
CA VAL A 227 -50.60 6.75 -15.58
C VAL A 227 -49.35 7.57 -15.33
N VAL A 228 -49.55 8.88 -15.53
CA VAL A 228 -48.93 10.00 -14.81
C VAL A 228 -48.73 9.61 -13.34
N ALA A 229 -47.61 8.95 -13.06
CA ALA A 229 -47.13 8.77 -11.71
C ALA A 229 -46.73 10.17 -11.26
N ASN A 230 -47.63 10.79 -10.49
CA ASN A 230 -47.29 11.96 -9.70
C ASN A 230 -45.96 11.67 -9.02
N CYS A 231 -44.89 12.32 -9.50
CA CYS A 231 -43.60 12.31 -8.83
C CYS A 231 -43.88 12.79 -7.41
N THR A 232 -43.89 11.86 -6.48
CA THR A 232 -44.06 12.12 -5.07
C THR A 232 -42.82 12.86 -4.60
N ASN A 233 -42.91 14.18 -4.53
CA ASN A 233 -42.19 15.12 -3.65
C ASN A 233 -40.74 14.80 -3.22
N ASP A 234 -39.94 14.13 -4.04
CA ASP A 234 -38.50 14.32 -4.01
C ASP A 234 -38.22 15.52 -4.90
N ASP A 235 -38.33 16.71 -4.31
CA ASP A 235 -37.98 18.00 -4.93
C ASP A 235 -36.55 18.00 -5.52
N GLU A 236 -35.73 16.98 -5.24
CA GLU A 236 -34.35 16.85 -5.69
C GLU A 236 -34.18 16.30 -7.12
N GLU A 237 -35.12 15.49 -7.66
CA GLU A 237 -34.98 14.97 -9.04
C GLU A 237 -35.39 15.98 -10.13
N CYS A 238 -35.98 17.10 -9.73
CA CYS A 238 -36.42 18.14 -10.66
C CYS A 238 -35.24 18.92 -11.26
N LEU A 239 -35.32 19.15 -12.58
CA LEU A 239 -34.41 20.03 -13.31
C LEU A 239 -34.37 21.41 -12.62
N PRO A 240 -33.18 21.98 -12.32
CA PRO A 240 -33.11 23.26 -11.64
C PRO A 240 -33.86 24.35 -12.42
N PRO A 241 -34.59 25.24 -11.73
CA PRO A 241 -35.24 26.38 -12.39
C PRO A 241 -34.17 27.20 -13.12
N ALA A 242 -34.52 27.81 -14.25
CA ALA A 242 -33.61 28.74 -14.93
C ALA A 242 -33.45 29.98 -14.04
N VAL A 243 -32.46 29.98 -13.15
CA VAL A 243 -32.38 30.95 -12.04
C VAL A 243 -31.94 32.34 -12.53
N ALA A 244 -31.19 32.45 -13.64
CA ALA A 244 -30.79 33.74 -14.24
C ALA A 244 -30.31 33.59 -15.70
N GLU A 245 -30.47 34.64 -16.51
CA GLU A 245 -29.86 34.70 -17.86
C GLU A 245 -28.32 34.65 -17.76
N GLY A 246 -27.68 33.72 -18.48
CA GLY A 246 -26.23 33.71 -18.72
C GLY A 246 -25.36 32.86 -17.78
N VAL A 247 -25.94 32.20 -16.77
CA VAL A 247 -25.21 31.25 -15.89
C VAL A 247 -25.69 29.82 -16.15
N ALA A 248 -24.75 28.87 -16.18
CA ALA A 248 -25.10 27.45 -16.26
C ALA A 248 -25.71 26.97 -14.93
N THR A 249 -26.92 26.40 -14.97
CA THR A 249 -27.60 25.82 -13.81
C THR A 249 -27.27 24.33 -13.65
N VAL A 250 -26.91 23.67 -14.75
CA VAL A 250 -26.45 22.28 -14.72
C VAL A 250 -25.02 22.22 -14.20
N SER A 251 -24.77 21.31 -13.25
CA SER A 251 -23.47 21.18 -12.60
C SER A 251 -23.12 19.70 -12.47
N VAL A 252 -21.97 19.31 -13.02
CA VAL A 252 -21.42 17.96 -12.85
C VAL A 252 -21.05 17.65 -11.41
N ALA A 253 -20.88 18.66 -10.55
CA ALA A 253 -20.57 18.45 -9.13
C ALA A 253 -21.77 17.89 -8.36
N ASN A 254 -22.98 18.23 -8.78
CA ASN A 254 -24.20 17.68 -8.22
C ASN A 254 -24.44 16.24 -8.74
N ALA A 255 -24.56 15.29 -7.82
CA ALA A 255 -24.77 13.88 -8.14
C ALA A 255 -26.08 13.64 -8.91
N VAL A 256 -27.16 14.32 -8.55
CA VAL A 256 -28.46 14.17 -9.20
C VAL A 256 -28.41 14.68 -10.64
N HIS A 257 -27.80 15.85 -10.86
CA HIS A 257 -27.63 16.40 -12.20
C HIS A 257 -26.80 15.43 -13.07
N ARG A 258 -25.70 14.93 -12.53
CA ARG A 258 -24.81 14.00 -13.23
C ARG A 258 -25.52 12.68 -13.55
N LYS A 259 -26.27 12.10 -12.61
CA LYS A 259 -27.10 10.89 -12.79
C LYS A 259 -28.07 11.06 -13.95
N ASN A 260 -28.82 12.17 -13.96
CA ASN A 260 -29.85 12.39 -14.96
C ASN A 260 -29.27 12.64 -16.36
N ILE A 261 -28.16 13.40 -16.46
CA ILE A 261 -27.44 13.58 -17.73
C ILE A 261 -26.92 12.25 -18.26
N LEU A 262 -26.35 11.40 -17.40
CA LEU A 262 -25.86 10.08 -17.81
C LEU A 262 -27.00 9.18 -18.29
N ALA A 263 -28.13 9.16 -17.59
CA ALA A 263 -29.31 8.40 -17.99
C ALA A 263 -29.83 8.87 -19.37
N GLU A 264 -29.87 10.18 -19.60
CA GLU A 264 -30.28 10.75 -20.88
C GLU A 264 -29.28 10.48 -22.02
N LEU A 265 -27.97 10.53 -21.75
CA LEU A 265 -26.94 10.13 -22.71
C LEU A 265 -27.06 8.66 -23.08
N GLN A 266 -27.35 7.79 -22.11
CA GLN A 266 -27.58 6.38 -22.36
C GLN A 266 -28.83 6.16 -23.21
N ALA A 267 -29.94 6.83 -22.89
CA ALA A 267 -31.18 6.77 -23.68
C ALA A 267 -30.97 7.29 -25.12
N MET A 268 -30.20 8.37 -25.29
CA MET A 268 -29.79 8.89 -26.59
C MET A 268 -29.03 7.83 -27.40
N ARG A 269 -28.07 7.12 -26.78
CA ARG A 269 -27.33 6.03 -27.43
C ARG A 269 -28.22 4.84 -27.79
N CYS A 270 -29.11 4.42 -26.88
CA CYS A 270 -30.06 3.35 -27.14
C CYS A 270 -30.93 3.68 -28.35
N PHE A 271 -31.51 4.89 -28.39
CA PHE A 271 -32.31 5.33 -29.54
C PHE A 271 -31.50 5.32 -30.84
N ALA A 272 -30.29 5.90 -30.84
CA ALA A 272 -29.42 5.90 -32.02
C ALA A 272 -29.11 4.48 -32.52
N SER A 273 -28.85 3.54 -31.61
CA SER A 273 -28.62 2.13 -31.95
C SER A 273 -29.86 1.47 -32.55
N GLU A 274 -31.05 1.72 -32.01
CA GLU A 274 -32.31 1.22 -32.57
C GLU A 274 -32.57 1.77 -33.97
N ARG A 275 -32.27 3.06 -34.22
CA ARG A 275 -32.36 3.66 -35.56
C ARG A 275 -31.40 2.98 -36.54
N ALA A 276 -30.15 2.79 -36.16
CA ALA A 276 -29.16 2.09 -36.97
C ALA A 276 -29.58 0.64 -37.30
N ASN A 277 -30.12 -0.09 -36.30
CA ASN A 277 -30.65 -1.45 -36.50
C ASN A 277 -31.87 -1.49 -37.44
N ALA A 278 -32.65 -0.41 -37.50
CA ALA A 278 -33.76 -0.24 -38.43
C ALA A 278 -33.31 0.23 -39.84
N GLY A 279 -32.00 0.38 -40.08
CA GLY A 279 -31.42 0.83 -41.34
C GLY A 279 -31.41 2.35 -41.54
N ASP A 280 -31.60 3.12 -40.46
CA ASP A 280 -31.53 4.57 -40.45
C ASP A 280 -30.21 5.04 -39.82
N ASN A 281 -29.27 5.40 -40.68
CA ASN A 281 -27.91 5.80 -40.32
C ASN A 281 -27.77 7.31 -40.02
N SER A 282 -28.89 8.03 -39.85
CA SER A 282 -28.88 9.49 -39.61
C SER A 282 -28.17 9.91 -38.31
N LEU A 283 -27.98 8.98 -37.38
CA LEU A 283 -27.36 9.21 -36.07
C LEU A 283 -26.00 8.51 -35.89
N ASP A 284 -25.45 7.88 -36.95
CA ASP A 284 -24.19 7.13 -36.86
C ASP A 284 -23.03 8.01 -36.34
N GLU A 285 -23.00 9.29 -36.74
CA GLU A 285 -21.96 10.23 -36.33
C GLU A 285 -22.04 10.63 -34.85
N CYS A 286 -23.20 10.46 -34.18
CA CYS A 286 -23.37 10.78 -32.77
C CYS A 286 -22.77 9.74 -31.82
N HIS A 287 -22.59 8.49 -32.26
CA HIS A 287 -22.31 7.37 -31.36
C HIS A 287 -21.00 7.52 -30.58
N GLU A 288 -19.87 7.70 -31.29
CA GLU A 288 -18.55 7.77 -30.67
C GLU A 288 -18.35 9.02 -29.78
N PRO A 289 -18.76 10.23 -30.18
CA PRO A 289 -18.66 11.41 -29.32
C PRO A 289 -19.47 11.29 -28.02
N VAL A 290 -20.70 10.75 -28.11
CA VAL A 290 -21.56 10.57 -26.93
C VAL A 290 -20.96 9.54 -25.98
N LEU A 291 -20.45 8.42 -26.51
CA LEU A 291 -19.75 7.41 -25.72
C LEU A 291 -18.48 7.99 -25.06
N ALA A 292 -17.75 8.86 -25.74
CA ALA A 292 -16.58 9.52 -25.18
C ALA A 292 -16.94 10.43 -24.00
N VAL A 293 -18.03 11.20 -24.11
CA VAL A 293 -18.54 12.05 -23.00
C VAL A 293 -19.00 11.19 -21.83
N GLU A 294 -19.77 10.13 -22.09
CA GLU A 294 -20.19 9.18 -21.05
C GLU A 294 -18.99 8.58 -20.31
N LYS A 295 -17.96 8.14 -21.04
CA LYS A 295 -16.73 7.61 -20.46
C LYS A 295 -16.02 8.65 -19.60
N GLN A 296 -15.98 9.91 -20.04
CA GLN A 296 -15.40 11.01 -19.28
C GLN A 296 -16.18 11.32 -18.01
N LEU A 297 -17.50 11.26 -18.03
CA LEU A 297 -18.35 11.52 -16.85
C LEU A 297 -18.40 10.35 -15.85
N THR A 298 -18.01 9.15 -16.26
CA THR A 298 -18.10 7.92 -15.43
C THR A 298 -16.75 7.38 -14.96
N THR A 299 -15.86 7.06 -15.89
CA THR A 299 -14.65 6.24 -15.65
C THR A 299 -13.34 7.03 -15.70
N SER A 300 -13.40 8.32 -16.03
CA SER A 300 -12.19 9.15 -16.01
C SER A 300 -11.69 9.41 -14.58
N THR A 301 -10.41 9.77 -14.48
CA THR A 301 -9.82 10.27 -13.24
C THR A 301 -10.55 11.51 -12.75
N GLU A 302 -11.00 12.39 -13.66
CA GLU A 302 -11.78 13.56 -13.31
C GLU A 302 -13.11 13.18 -12.65
N ALA A 303 -13.84 12.20 -13.20
CA ALA A 303 -15.11 11.74 -12.64
C ALA A 303 -14.92 11.17 -11.22
N PHE A 304 -13.83 10.44 -11.00
CA PHE A 304 -13.45 9.93 -9.68
C PHE A 304 -13.32 11.07 -8.65
N PHE A 305 -12.62 12.16 -8.99
CA PHE A 305 -12.50 13.32 -8.11
C PHE A 305 -13.80 14.12 -7.96
N VAL A 306 -14.59 14.26 -9.03
CA VAL A 306 -15.90 14.95 -8.95
C VAL A 306 -16.84 14.22 -7.98
N ARG A 307 -16.82 12.89 -7.92
CA ARG A 307 -17.61 12.15 -6.91
C ARG A 307 -17.17 12.44 -5.48
N MET A 308 -15.87 12.65 -5.25
CA MET A 308 -15.35 13.04 -3.92
C MET A 308 -15.80 14.43 -3.45
N HIS A 309 -16.28 15.29 -4.36
CA HIS A 309 -16.84 16.60 -3.98
C HIS A 309 -18.02 16.47 -3.01
N THR A 310 -18.88 15.48 -3.24
CA THR A 310 -20.09 15.25 -2.42
C THR A 310 -19.90 14.14 -1.38
N SER A 311 -18.90 13.26 -1.56
CA SER A 311 -18.60 12.17 -0.64
C SER A 311 -17.35 12.44 0.20
N GLN A 312 -17.55 13.02 1.38
CA GLN A 312 -16.48 13.21 2.36
C GLN A 312 -15.83 11.87 2.77
N THR A 313 -16.61 10.79 2.84
CA THR A 313 -16.09 9.45 3.14
C THR A 313 -15.12 8.96 2.06
N ALA A 314 -15.48 9.11 0.77
CA ALA A 314 -14.58 8.74 -0.33
C ALA A 314 -13.30 9.58 -0.33
N ARG A 315 -13.43 10.89 -0.05
CA ARG A 315 -12.30 11.82 0.10
C ARG A 315 -11.35 11.39 1.23
N VAL A 316 -11.88 11.13 2.43
CA VAL A 316 -11.06 10.68 3.57
C VAL A 316 -10.41 9.34 3.26
N ALA A 317 -11.13 8.38 2.70
CA ALA A 317 -10.60 7.06 2.37
C ALA A 317 -9.40 7.13 1.40
N PHE A 318 -9.50 7.97 0.36
CA PHE A 318 -8.41 8.18 -0.60
C PHE A 318 -7.18 8.82 0.05
N ILE A 319 -7.39 9.86 0.86
CA ILE A 319 -6.32 10.52 1.61
C ILE A 319 -5.65 9.51 2.56
N ASP A 320 -6.44 8.70 3.26
CA ASP A 320 -5.94 7.68 4.17
C ASP A 320 -5.13 6.60 3.47
N GLU A 321 -5.50 6.23 2.24
CA GLU A 321 -4.74 5.29 1.42
C GLU A 321 -3.34 5.82 1.11
N ILE A 322 -3.23 7.08 0.66
CA ILE A 322 -1.94 7.73 0.40
C ILE A 322 -1.14 7.87 1.71
N GLN A 323 -1.78 8.30 2.79
CA GLN A 323 -1.13 8.46 4.09
C GLN A 323 -0.70 7.12 4.68
N ARG A 324 -1.39 6.02 4.39
CA ARG A 324 -0.99 4.68 4.83
C ARG A 324 0.38 4.30 4.29
N PHE A 325 0.71 4.66 3.05
CA PHE A 325 2.06 4.45 2.51
C PHE A 325 3.11 5.28 3.25
N ARG A 326 2.80 6.54 3.57
CA ARG A 326 3.67 7.39 4.39
C ARG A 326 3.90 6.79 5.79
N ARG A 327 2.83 6.40 6.48
CA ARG A 327 2.90 5.73 7.81
C ARG A 327 3.72 4.44 7.75
N ALA A 328 3.55 3.65 6.69
CA ALA A 328 4.30 2.41 6.49
C ALA A 328 5.79 2.67 6.25
N ALA A 329 6.15 3.69 5.46
CA ALA A 329 7.53 4.13 5.27
C ALA A 329 8.16 4.61 6.59
N THR A 330 7.48 5.46 7.36
CA THR A 330 7.94 5.91 8.68
C THR A 330 8.14 4.74 9.66
N ALA A 331 7.22 3.77 9.66
CA ALA A 331 7.35 2.57 10.48
C ALA A 331 8.54 1.69 10.05
N ALA A 332 8.88 1.66 8.76
CA ALA A 332 10.06 0.97 8.26
C ALA A 332 11.35 1.70 8.67
N VAL A 333 11.39 3.03 8.59
CA VAL A 333 12.51 3.87 9.08
C VAL A 333 12.71 3.69 10.59
N THR A 334 11.64 3.66 11.36
CA THR A 334 11.72 3.43 12.83
C THR A 334 12.27 2.04 13.14
N ARG A 335 11.83 1.02 12.40
CA ARG A 335 12.38 -0.35 12.51
C ARG A 335 13.86 -0.40 12.15
N LYS A 336 14.28 0.30 11.10
CA LYS A 336 15.70 0.44 10.73
C LYS A 336 16.51 1.01 11.90
N ALA A 337 16.08 2.14 12.46
CA ALA A 337 16.78 2.78 13.58
C ALA A 337 16.86 1.87 14.82
N SER A 338 15.79 1.12 15.11
CA SER A 338 15.80 0.13 16.19
C SER A 338 16.79 -1.03 15.92
N SER A 339 16.88 -1.49 14.68
CA SER A 339 17.85 -2.53 14.29
C SER A 339 19.28 -2.02 14.30
N GLU A 340 19.53 -0.76 13.95
CA GLU A 340 20.84 -0.10 14.06
C GLU A 340 21.29 0.03 15.52
N ALA A 341 20.39 0.46 16.42
CA ALA A 341 20.68 0.50 17.85
C ALA A 341 20.97 -0.90 18.41
N ARG A 342 20.21 -1.92 17.97
CA ARG A 342 20.45 -3.31 18.35
C ARG A 342 21.78 -3.83 17.81
N LEU A 343 22.14 -3.50 16.57
CA LEU A 343 23.43 -3.87 15.98
C LEU A 343 24.57 -3.29 16.83
N GLN A 344 24.47 -2.02 17.23
CA GLN A 344 25.48 -1.39 18.09
C GLN A 344 25.63 -2.13 19.43
N GLN A 345 24.53 -2.47 20.09
CA GLN A 345 24.55 -3.26 21.33
C GLN A 345 25.21 -4.65 21.12
N VAL A 346 24.86 -5.35 20.05
CA VAL A 346 25.41 -6.69 19.75
C VAL A 346 26.92 -6.60 19.45
N LEU A 347 27.37 -5.54 18.77
CA LEU A 347 28.78 -5.29 18.51
C LEU A 347 29.56 -4.98 19.80
N GLU A 348 28.98 -4.20 20.72
CA GLU A 348 29.56 -3.95 22.04
C GLU A 348 29.68 -5.25 22.84
N GLU A 349 28.62 -6.07 22.89
CA GLU A 349 28.66 -7.39 23.52
C GLU A 349 29.73 -8.31 22.89
N LEU A 350 29.93 -8.25 21.57
CA LEU A 350 30.96 -9.02 20.89
C LEU A 350 32.37 -8.55 21.29
N GLN A 351 32.58 -7.23 21.35
CA GLN A 351 33.86 -6.62 21.76
C GLN A 351 34.20 -6.93 23.22
N GLU A 352 33.21 -6.97 24.12
CA GLU A 352 33.43 -7.37 25.51
C GLU A 352 33.83 -8.84 25.63
N MET A 353 33.34 -9.71 24.74
CA MET A 353 33.54 -11.16 24.80
C MET A 353 34.89 -11.63 24.27
N GLU A 354 35.50 -10.89 23.34
CA GLU A 354 36.81 -11.21 22.74
C GLU A 354 37.95 -11.28 23.78
N PRO A 355 38.14 -10.28 24.68
CA PRO A 355 39.14 -10.34 25.74
C PRO A 355 38.96 -11.54 26.67
N HIS A 356 37.71 -11.91 26.98
CA HIS A 356 37.42 -13.05 27.86
C HIS A 356 37.86 -14.37 27.24
N LEU A 357 37.65 -14.54 25.93
CA LEU A 357 38.14 -15.73 25.22
C LEU A 357 39.68 -15.77 25.25
N GLU A 358 40.34 -14.65 24.98
CA GLU A 358 41.80 -14.56 25.00
C GLU A 358 42.37 -14.89 26.39
N VAL A 359 41.74 -14.39 27.48
CA VAL A 359 42.13 -14.73 28.86
C VAL A 359 41.98 -16.22 29.15
N LEU A 360 40.90 -16.87 28.67
CA LEU A 360 40.72 -18.31 28.82
C LEU A 360 41.77 -19.11 28.03
N LEU A 361 42.10 -18.68 26.81
CA LEU A 361 43.14 -19.29 25.99
C LEU A 361 44.53 -19.15 26.65
N GLN A 362 44.86 -17.97 27.17
CA GLN A 362 46.10 -17.73 27.90
C GLN A 362 46.16 -18.56 29.19
N SER A 363 45.05 -18.66 29.94
CA SER A 363 44.96 -19.48 31.15
C SER A 363 45.16 -20.97 30.83
N ALA A 364 44.56 -21.46 29.74
CA ALA A 364 44.74 -22.83 29.29
C ALA A 364 46.19 -23.11 28.84
N ARG A 365 46.82 -22.17 28.12
CA ARG A 365 48.25 -22.22 27.74
C ARG A 365 49.15 -22.30 28.97
N ALA A 366 48.97 -21.38 29.92
CA ALA A 366 49.76 -21.33 31.15
C ALA A 366 49.58 -22.62 31.98
N CYS A 367 48.34 -23.10 32.15
CA CYS A 367 48.05 -24.32 32.88
C CYS A 367 48.67 -25.55 32.20
N ARG A 368 48.62 -25.64 30.86
CA ARG A 368 49.31 -26.69 30.09
C ARG A 368 50.82 -26.64 30.30
N ASP A 369 51.41 -25.45 30.17
CA ASP A 369 52.86 -25.28 30.27
C ASP A 369 53.35 -25.64 31.67
N GLU A 370 52.60 -25.27 32.70
CA GLU A 370 52.87 -25.69 34.06
C GLU A 370 52.77 -27.22 34.21
N CYS A 371 51.75 -27.86 33.63
CA CYS A 371 51.66 -29.32 33.61
C CYS A 371 52.86 -29.98 32.93
N LEU A 372 53.31 -29.43 31.79
CA LEU A 372 54.47 -29.94 31.05
C LEU A 372 55.77 -29.77 31.84
N VAL A 373 55.94 -28.66 32.56
CA VAL A 373 57.09 -28.42 33.44
C VAL A 373 57.12 -29.44 34.57
N GLU A 374 56.02 -29.65 35.28
CA GLU A 374 55.95 -30.62 36.38
C GLU A 374 56.15 -32.06 35.88
N LEU A 375 55.55 -32.43 34.75
CA LEU A 375 55.79 -33.76 34.16
C LEU A 375 57.24 -33.96 33.73
N SER A 376 57.89 -32.92 33.17
CA SER A 376 59.29 -33.01 32.74
C SER A 376 60.26 -33.19 33.92
N LYS A 377 59.92 -32.67 35.11
CA LYS A 377 60.67 -32.92 36.35
C LYS A 377 60.56 -34.38 36.81
N MET A 378 59.40 -35.01 36.59
CA MET A 378 59.13 -36.40 36.98
C MET A 378 59.78 -37.43 36.04
N PHE A 379 60.00 -37.06 34.78
CA PHE A 379 60.56 -37.94 33.76
C PHE A 379 61.78 -37.30 33.06
N PRO A 380 62.90 -37.08 33.80
CA PRO A 380 64.09 -36.49 33.22
C PRO A 380 64.63 -37.39 32.09
N GLY A 381 64.89 -36.79 30.92
CA GLY A 381 65.42 -37.49 29.74
C GLY A 381 64.36 -38.08 28.79
N GLN A 382 63.08 -37.97 29.13
CA GLN A 382 61.97 -38.34 28.24
C GLN A 382 61.27 -37.08 27.71
N ARG A 383 60.86 -37.09 26.45
CA ARG A 383 60.06 -35.99 25.90
C ARG A 383 58.62 -36.18 26.34
N VAL A 384 58.07 -35.27 27.13
CA VAL A 384 56.65 -35.30 27.52
C VAL A 384 55.85 -34.41 26.58
N VAL A 385 54.75 -34.93 26.05
CA VAL A 385 53.83 -34.18 25.18
C VAL A 385 52.40 -34.42 25.64
N MET A 386 51.63 -33.32 25.75
CA MET A 386 50.18 -33.41 25.97
C MET A 386 49.46 -33.52 24.63
N VAL A 387 48.58 -34.52 24.51
CA VAL A 387 47.82 -34.81 23.28
C VAL A 387 46.31 -34.64 23.52
N GLY A 388 45.56 -34.45 22.43
CA GLY A 388 44.12 -34.24 22.44
C GLY A 388 43.71 -33.01 21.60
N ASP A 389 42.47 -32.57 21.75
CA ASP A 389 41.95 -31.34 21.12
C ASP A 389 42.49 -30.04 21.75
N ILE A 390 43.26 -30.13 22.84
CA ILE A 390 43.96 -28.99 23.45
C ILE A 390 44.81 -28.20 22.43
N ASN A 391 45.39 -28.90 21.45
CA ASN A 391 46.20 -28.30 20.38
C ASN A 391 45.40 -27.42 19.41
N LYS A 392 44.06 -27.45 19.44
CA LYS A 392 43.22 -26.55 18.63
C LYS A 392 43.15 -25.14 19.21
N PHE A 393 43.45 -24.97 20.49
CA PHE A 393 43.35 -23.72 21.23
C PHE A 393 44.72 -23.06 21.48
N LEU A 394 45.78 -23.72 21.02
CA LEU A 394 47.17 -23.29 21.13
C LEU A 394 47.58 -22.63 19.82
#